data_AF-A0A7C0ZNY3-F1
#
_entry.id   AF-A0A7C0ZNY3-F1
#
_cell.length_a   1.000
_cell.length_b   1.000
_cell.length_c   1.000
_cell.angle_alpha   90.00
_cell.angle_beta   90.00
_cell.angle_gamma   90.00
#
_symmetry.space_group_name_H-M   'P 1'
#
loop_
_entity.id
_entity.type
_entity.pdbx_description
1 polymer ?
#
loop_
_entity_poly.entity_id
_entity_poly.type
_entity_poly.pdbx_seq_one_letter_code
_entity_poly.pdbx_strand_id
1 'polypeptide(L)'
;MISLARLIRPIVESGGVPREGRGFSVEELSEAGLTPGKARAMGIPVDTRRKTSHPENVEALKAFLEEVGDAELKIPRPKKAHKHLPGRVFRGKTSAGRKMRALVR
;
A
#
# COMPACT_ATOMS: atom_id res chain seq x y z
N MET A 1 27.00 2.68 -7.43
CA MET A 1 26.34 2.50 -6.12
C MET A 1 24.87 2.82 -6.31
N ILE A 2 24.01 1.81 -6.32
CA ILE A 2 22.57 2.01 -6.57
C ILE A 2 21.99 2.64 -5.31
N SER A 3 21.88 3.97 -5.37
CA SER A 3 21.35 4.82 -4.31
C SER A 3 19.92 4.40 -3.99
N LEU A 4 19.72 4.14 -2.70
CA LEU A 4 18.46 3.88 -2.01
C LEU A 4 17.29 4.68 -2.60
N ALA A 5 16.40 4.01 -3.33
CA ALA A 5 15.05 4.41 -3.73
C ALA A 5 14.82 5.92 -3.93
N ARG A 6 14.99 6.42 -5.16
CA ARG A 6 14.23 7.60 -5.60
C ARG A 6 12.75 7.22 -5.58
N LEU A 7 12.05 7.59 -4.52
CA LEU A 7 10.60 7.48 -4.45
C LEU A 7 10.05 8.56 -5.38
N ILE A 8 9.69 8.21 -6.62
CA ILE A 8 9.05 9.15 -7.52
C ILE A 8 7.76 9.66 -6.86
N ARG A 9 7.60 10.98 -6.81
CA ARG A 9 6.43 11.66 -6.24
C ARG A 9 5.73 12.44 -7.34
N PRO A 10 4.39 12.44 -7.39
CA PRO A 10 3.67 13.26 -8.35
C PRO A 10 3.78 14.74 -7.98
N ILE A 11 3.79 15.59 -9.00
CA ILE A 11 3.60 17.03 -8.81
C ILE A 11 2.09 17.28 -8.73
N VAL A 12 1.67 18.10 -7.77
CA VAL A 12 0.27 18.49 -7.59
C VAL A 12 0.23 19.97 -7.31
N GLU A 13 -0.80 20.64 -7.82
CA GLU A 13 -1.04 22.03 -7.51
C GLU A 13 -2.03 22.13 -6.35
N SER A 14 -1.76 23.03 -5.40
CA SER A 14 -2.77 23.43 -4.44
C SER A 14 -2.55 24.89 -4.07
N GLY A 15 -3.61 25.69 -4.26
CA GLY A 15 -3.54 27.14 -4.13
C GLY A 15 -2.66 27.83 -5.17
N GLY A 16 -2.50 27.24 -6.37
CA GLY A 16 -1.67 27.80 -7.45
C GLY A 16 -0.16 27.59 -7.29
N VAL A 17 0.27 26.81 -6.28
CA VAL A 17 1.68 26.47 -6.07
C VAL A 17 1.89 24.97 -6.34
N PRO A 18 2.83 24.60 -7.24
CA PRO A 18 3.21 23.21 -7.46
C PRO A 18 3.95 22.67 -6.24
N ARG A 19 3.58 21.48 -5.79
CA ARG A 19 4.19 20.79 -4.65
C ARG A 19 4.28 19.30 -4.90
N GLU A 20 5.16 18.63 -4.16
CA GLU A 20 5.22 17.17 -4.15
C GLU A 20 3.98 16.60 -3.44
N GLY A 21 3.29 15.72 -4.15
CA GLY A 21 2.14 14.99 -3.64
C GLY A 21 2.53 13.80 -2.77
N ARG A 22 1.56 13.32 -2.00
CA ARG A 22 1.73 12.11 -1.18
C ARG A 22 1.93 10.85 -2.01
N GLY A 23 1.31 10.75 -3.19
CA GLY A 23 1.37 9.60 -4.07
C GLY A 23 0.46 9.76 -5.29
N PHE A 24 0.64 8.90 -6.29
CA PHE A 24 -0.09 8.93 -7.56
C PHE A 24 -1.55 8.56 -7.38
N SER A 25 -2.43 9.15 -8.18
CA SER A 25 -3.85 8.82 -8.19
C SER A 25 -4.09 7.46 -8.83
N VAL A 26 -5.28 6.91 -8.59
CA VAL A 26 -5.68 5.63 -9.20
C VAL A 26 -5.78 5.74 -10.72
N GLU A 27 -6.22 6.89 -11.23
CA GLU A 27 -6.36 7.17 -12.65
C GLU A 27 -4.99 7.25 -13.34
N GLU A 28 -4.04 7.99 -12.78
CA GLU A 28 -2.67 8.09 -13.32
C GLU A 28 -1.98 6.71 -13.38
N LEU A 29 -2.15 5.89 -12.33
CA LEU A 29 -1.62 4.53 -12.31
C LEU A 29 -2.28 3.66 -13.37
N SER A 30 -3.60 3.80 -13.58
CA SER A 30 -4.33 3.06 -14.61
C SER A 30 -3.86 3.43 -16.01
N GLU A 31 -3.62 4.72 -16.28
CA GLU A 31 -3.09 5.20 -17.56
C GLU A 31 -1.64 4.75 -17.82
N ALA A 32 -0.85 4.56 -16.75
CA ALA A 32 0.47 3.96 -16.81
C ALA A 32 0.45 2.41 -16.88
N GLY A 33 -0.73 1.77 -16.93
CA GLY A 33 -0.88 0.32 -16.99
C GLY A 33 -0.59 -0.42 -15.67
N LEU A 34 -0.56 0.30 -14.55
CA LEU A 34 -0.32 -0.24 -13.22
C LEU A 34 -1.62 -0.43 -12.44
N THR A 35 -1.69 -1.52 -11.69
CA THR A 35 -2.72 -1.64 -10.63
C THR A 35 -2.20 -1.02 -9.34
N PRO A 36 -3.06 -0.44 -8.48
CA PRO A 36 -2.66 0.10 -7.17
C PRO A 36 -1.94 -0.92 -6.28
N GLY A 37 -2.23 -2.21 -6.46
CA GLY A 37 -1.55 -3.30 -5.76
C GLY A 37 -0.12 -3.53 -6.26
N LYS A 38 0.07 -3.54 -7.59
CA LYS A 38 1.40 -3.66 -8.22
C LYS A 38 2.27 -2.45 -7.91
N ALA A 39 1.72 -1.24 -8.03
CA ALA A 39 2.43 0.00 -7.71
C ALA A 39 2.96 0.00 -6.26
N ARG A 40 2.13 -0.39 -5.28
CA ARG A 40 2.57 -0.52 -3.88
C ARG A 40 3.63 -1.60 -3.68
N ALA A 41 3.54 -2.70 -4.43
CA ALA A 41 4.55 -3.76 -4.35
C ALA A 41 5.91 -3.23 -4.81
N MET A 42 5.93 -2.49 -5.93
CA MET A 42 7.12 -1.84 -6.50
C MET A 42 7.66 -0.67 -5.65
N GLY A 43 6.96 -0.27 -4.59
CA GLY A 43 7.35 0.87 -3.75
C GLY A 43 6.90 2.23 -4.28
N ILE A 44 6.04 2.27 -5.30
CA ILE A 44 5.45 3.52 -5.82
C ILE A 44 4.39 4.01 -4.80
N PRO A 45 4.46 5.28 -4.36
CA PRO A 45 3.49 5.84 -3.44
C PRO A 45 2.14 6.02 -4.13
N VAL A 46 1.07 5.46 -3.55
CA VAL A 46 -0.29 5.52 -4.09
C VAL A 46 -1.20 6.32 -3.17
N ASP A 47 -1.90 7.32 -3.73
CA ASP A 47 -2.95 8.06 -3.04
C ASP A 47 -4.33 7.72 -3.61
N THR A 48 -5.01 6.78 -2.95
CA THR A 48 -6.36 6.33 -3.37
C THR A 48 -7.46 7.35 -3.15
N ARG A 49 -7.18 8.49 -2.50
CA ARG A 49 -8.18 9.54 -2.23
C ARG A 49 -8.23 10.60 -3.32
N ARG A 50 -7.18 10.73 -4.14
CA ARG A 50 -7.12 11.72 -5.22
C ARG A 50 -7.87 11.20 -6.45
N LYS A 51 -8.72 12.06 -7.03
CA LYS A 51 -9.50 11.80 -8.25
C LYS A 51 -9.03 12.62 -9.46
N THR A 52 -7.93 13.35 -9.33
CA THR A 52 -7.37 14.14 -10.43
C THR A 52 -6.22 13.35 -11.07
N SER A 53 -6.12 13.48 -12.39
CA SER A 53 -4.99 13.02 -13.19
C SER A 53 -4.26 14.23 -13.79
N HIS A 54 -2.93 14.17 -13.80
CA HIS A 54 -2.10 15.13 -14.50
C HIS A 54 -1.23 14.38 -15.52
N PRO A 55 -1.22 14.77 -16.81
CA PRO A 55 -0.50 14.05 -17.85
C PRO A 55 1.02 14.00 -17.61
N GLU A 56 1.60 15.07 -17.06
CA GLU A 56 3.01 15.14 -16.69
C GLU A 56 3.42 14.03 -15.70
N ASN A 57 2.54 13.70 -14.75
CA ASN A 57 2.78 12.62 -13.78
C ASN A 57 2.72 11.23 -14.46
N VAL A 58 1.88 11.07 -15.48
CA VAL A 58 1.73 9.81 -16.22
C VAL A 58 2.95 9.55 -17.09
N GLU A 59 3.47 10.58 -17.75
CA GLU A 59 4.73 10.49 -18.51
C GLU A 59 5.91 10.17 -17.60
N ALA A 60 6.02 10.84 -16.44
CA ALA A 60 7.04 10.55 -15.46
C ALA A 60 6.95 9.11 -14.91
N LEU A 61 5.73 8.58 -14.72
CA LEU A 61 5.52 7.17 -14.35
C LEU A 61 5.97 6.20 -15.45
N LYS A 62 5.69 6.50 -16.72
CA LYS A 62 6.10 5.65 -17.85
C LYS A 62 7.62 5.62 -18.00
N ALA A 63 8.27 6.79 -17.94
CA ALA A 63 9.73 6.87 -17.96
C ALA A 63 10.36 6.09 -16.79
N PHE A 64 9.78 6.19 -15.60
CA PHE A 64 10.24 5.42 -14.45
C PHE A 64 10.07 3.90 -14.64
N LEU A 65 8.99 3.45 -15.26
CA LEU A 65 8.78 2.04 -15.58
C LEU A 65 9.78 1.50 -16.60
N GLU A 66 10.16 2.32 -17.58
CA GLU A 66 11.20 1.98 -18.55
C GLU A 66 12.59 1.89 -17.89
N GLU A 67 12.92 2.83 -17.01
CA GLU A 67 14.21 2.86 -16.30
C GLU A 67 14.39 1.70 -15.30
N VAL A 68 13.32 1.34 -14.59
CA VAL A 68 13.39 0.31 -13.54
C VAL A 68 13.47 -1.09 -14.14
N GLY A 69 12.99 -1.31 -15.38
CA GLY A 69 12.87 -2.63 -16.00
C GLY A 69 12.02 -3.59 -15.14
N ASP A 70 11.83 -4.83 -15.58
CA ASP A 70 11.09 -5.86 -14.81
C ASP A 70 11.80 -6.29 -13.50
N ALA A 71 12.61 -5.43 -12.90
CA ALA A 71 13.16 -5.62 -11.57
C ALA A 71 12.00 -5.60 -10.58
N GLU A 72 11.47 -6.79 -10.31
CA GLU A 72 10.49 -7.08 -9.28
C GLU A 72 11.06 -6.65 -7.92
N LEU A 73 10.90 -5.37 -7.57
CA LEU A 73 11.05 -4.89 -6.21
C LEU A 73 9.86 -5.43 -5.42
N LYS A 74 9.87 -6.74 -5.12
CA LYS A 74 8.86 -7.37 -4.26
C LYS A 74 9.16 -6.93 -2.83
N ILE A 75 8.61 -5.79 -2.40
CA ILE A 75 8.60 -5.46 -0.98
C ILE A 75 7.69 -6.49 -0.29
N PRO A 76 8.21 -7.36 0.59
CA PRO A 76 7.37 -8.31 1.28
C PRO A 76 6.39 -7.51 2.14
N ARG A 77 5.08 -7.71 1.92
CA ARG A 77 4.07 -7.11 2.78
C ARG A 77 4.41 -7.47 4.22
N PRO A 78 4.42 -6.50 5.16
CA PRO A 78 4.68 -6.83 6.56
C PRO A 78 3.63 -7.85 6.98
N LYS A 79 4.09 -9.05 7.36
CA LYS A 79 3.19 -10.10 7.83
C LYS A 79 2.52 -9.55 9.08
N LYS A 80 1.19 -9.44 9.06
CA LYS A 80 0.44 -9.10 10.26
C LYS A 80 0.82 -10.13 11.33
N ALA A 81 1.33 -9.67 12.47
CA ALA A 81 1.36 -10.53 13.65
C ALA A 81 -0.05 -11.09 13.88
N HIS A 82 -0.14 -12.27 14.50
CA HIS A 82 -1.44 -12.85 14.85
C HIS A 82 -2.32 -11.77 15.52
N LYS A 83 -3.62 -11.74 15.17
CA LYS A 83 -4.57 -10.81 15.79
C LYS A 83 -4.47 -10.93 17.31
N HIS A 84 -4.54 -9.82 18.04
CA HIS A 84 -4.68 -9.87 19.49
C HIS A 84 -5.93 -10.69 19.83
N LEU A 85 -5.73 -11.86 20.44
CA LEU A 85 -6.83 -12.70 20.85
C LEU A 85 -7.41 -12.13 22.15
N PRO A 86 -8.73 -11.88 22.25
CA PRO A 86 -9.33 -11.43 23.50
C PRO A 86 -9.05 -12.43 24.64
N GLY A 87 -9.15 -11.96 25.88
CA GLY A 87 -8.75 -12.73 27.07
C GLY A 87 -9.40 -14.11 27.16
N ARG A 88 -8.75 -15.03 27.90
CA ARG A 88 -9.19 -16.42 28.05
C ARG A 88 -10.64 -16.55 28.54
N VAL A 89 -11.07 -15.64 29.41
CA VAL A 89 -12.44 -15.53 29.94
C VAL A 89 -13.44 -15.26 28.83
N PHE A 90 -13.24 -14.18 28.06
CA PHE A 90 -14.12 -13.79 26.96
C PHE A 90 -14.23 -14.88 25.88
N ARG A 91 -13.14 -15.64 25.65
CA ARG A 91 -13.13 -16.77 24.71
C ARG A 91 -13.77 -18.05 25.26
N GLY A 92 -14.28 -18.04 26.50
CA GLY A 92 -14.87 -19.21 27.15
C GLY A 92 -13.87 -20.36 27.34
N LYS A 93 -12.57 -20.05 27.45
CA LYS A 93 -11.49 -21.05 27.55
C LYS A 93 -11.05 -21.34 28.98
N THR A 94 -11.66 -20.69 29.97
CA THR A 94 -11.50 -21.01 31.40
C THR A 94 -12.08 -22.38 31.71
N SER A 95 -11.75 -22.96 32.86
CA SER A 95 -12.31 -24.25 33.30
C SER A 95 -13.85 -24.19 33.36
N ALA A 96 -14.41 -23.16 33.99
CA ALA A 96 -15.86 -22.93 34.04
C ALA A 96 -16.46 -22.73 32.64
N GLY A 97 -15.84 -21.93 31.77
CA GLY A 97 -16.34 -21.69 30.41
C GLY A 97 -16.30 -22.94 29.53
N ARG A 98 -15.26 -23.78 29.67
CA ARG A 98 -15.20 -25.08 29.00
C ARG A 98 -16.29 -26.04 29.51
N LYS A 99 -16.56 -26.06 30.82
CA LYS A 99 -17.63 -26.85 31.42
C LYS A 99 -19.02 -26.39 30.98
N MET A 100 -19.28 -25.08 30.99
CA MET A 100 -20.54 -24.49 30.50
C MET A 100 -20.81 -24.87 29.03
N ARG A 101 -19.76 -24.93 28.21
CA ARG A 101 -19.84 -25.34 26.81
C ARG A 101 -19.80 -26.85 26.61
N ALA A 102 -19.86 -27.64 27.70
CA ALA A 102 -19.75 -29.10 27.69
C ALA A 102 -18.51 -29.66 26.96
N LEU A 103 -17.43 -28.87 26.89
CA LEU A 103 -16.17 -29.28 26.23
C LEU A 103 -15.30 -30.15 27.13
N VAL A 104 -15.54 -30.10 28.43
CA VAL A 104 -14.84 -30.89 29.44
C VAL A 104 -15.90 -31.38 30.41
N ARG A 105 -15.82 -32.67 30.75
CA ARG A 105 -16.72 -33.34 31.68
C ARG A 105 -16.45 -32.92 33.13
#